data_AF-A0A849N451-F1
#
_entry.id   AF-A0A849N451-F1
#
_cell.length_a   1.000
_cell.length_b   1.000
_cell.length_c   1.000
_cell.angle_alpha   90.00
_cell.angle_beta   90.00
_cell.angle_gamma   90.00
#
_symmetry.space_group_name_H-M   'P 1'
#
loop_
_entity.id
_entity.type
_entity.pdbx_description
1 polymer ?
#
loop_
_entity_poly.entity_id
_entity_poly.type
_entity_poly.pdbx_seq_one_letter_code
_entity_poly.pdbx_strand_id
1 'polypeptide(L)'
;MARFLQYEDALAWMQGRTSLTFEGMRRGLDASPTATASFLRRMEADGLIGPAGPDGAHPVLGSRRRASLHAAQDEPAIAARLRAELQAALQRAERAEARLAALTAPQARLGTLRRLLARELHPDTAALAEDPARQAAYAEIFKTLWPRIEAVLAGMRLEEP
;
A
#
# COMPACT_ATOMS: atom_id res chain seq x y z
N MET A 1 18.35 -26.07 -54.30
CA MET A 1 17.62 -26.38 -53.06
C MET A 1 17.53 -25.10 -52.25
N ALA A 2 16.33 -24.63 -51.90
CA ALA A 2 16.17 -23.43 -51.09
C ALA A 2 16.64 -23.70 -49.66
N ARG A 3 17.64 -22.96 -49.18
CA ARG A 3 18.09 -23.01 -47.79
C ARG A 3 17.01 -22.35 -46.93
N PHE A 4 16.49 -23.06 -45.94
CA PHE A 4 15.60 -22.46 -44.94
C PHE A 4 16.42 -21.54 -44.05
N LEU A 5 16.26 -20.23 -44.23
CA LEU A 5 16.86 -19.21 -43.35
C LEU A 5 16.22 -19.28 -41.97
N GLN A 6 17.07 -19.42 -40.95
CA GLN A 6 16.67 -19.44 -39.55
C GLN A 6 16.84 -18.05 -38.93
N TYR A 7 16.17 -17.81 -37.80
CA TYR A 7 16.34 -16.57 -37.05
C TYR A 7 17.79 -16.38 -36.55
N GLU A 8 18.47 -17.47 -36.23
CA GLU A 8 19.89 -17.46 -35.82
C GLU A 8 20.84 -16.96 -36.91
N ASP A 9 20.56 -17.26 -38.19
CA ASP A 9 21.34 -16.74 -39.32
C ASP A 9 21.23 -15.20 -39.38
N ALA A 10 20.04 -14.67 -39.06
CA ALA A 10 19.79 -13.23 -39.00
C ALA A 10 20.51 -12.55 -37.82
N LEU A 11 20.58 -13.22 -36.66
CA LEU A 11 21.32 -12.74 -35.50
C LEU A 11 22.82 -12.70 -35.75
N ALA A 12 23.37 -13.74 -36.39
CA ALA A 12 24.78 -13.78 -36.79
C ALA A 12 25.12 -12.64 -37.79
N TRP A 13 24.25 -12.40 -38.77
CA TRP A 13 24.43 -11.34 -39.77
C TRP A 13 24.34 -9.93 -39.19
N MET A 14 23.55 -9.73 -38.12
CA MET A 14 23.44 -8.46 -37.41
C MET A 14 24.74 -8.08 -36.68
N GLN A 15 25.56 -9.06 -36.28
CA GLN A 15 26.75 -8.79 -35.46
C GLN A 15 27.70 -7.81 -36.16
N GLY A 16 28.18 -6.81 -35.41
CA GLY A 16 29.07 -5.77 -35.90
C GLY A 16 28.39 -4.62 -36.65
N ARG A 17 27.06 -4.64 -36.82
CA ARG A 17 26.31 -3.54 -37.44
C ARG A 17 25.79 -2.55 -36.40
N THR A 18 25.74 -1.28 -36.78
CA THR A 18 25.17 -0.19 -35.97
C THR A 18 23.70 0.09 -36.29
N SER A 19 23.26 -0.24 -37.51
CA SER A 19 21.88 -0.12 -37.95
C SER A 19 21.54 -1.19 -38.99
N LEU A 20 20.26 -1.56 -39.06
CA LEU A 20 19.70 -2.49 -40.01
C LEU A 20 18.62 -1.79 -40.85
N THR A 21 18.52 -2.11 -42.14
CA THR A 21 17.40 -1.70 -42.98
C THR A 21 16.75 -2.93 -43.57
N PHE A 22 15.46 -2.82 -43.92
CA PHE A 22 14.72 -3.90 -44.58
C PHE A 22 15.45 -4.40 -45.84
N GLU A 23 15.79 -3.50 -46.76
CA GLU A 23 16.50 -3.87 -47.99
C GLU A 23 17.91 -4.41 -47.74
N GLY A 24 18.63 -3.85 -46.76
CA GLY A 24 19.97 -4.33 -46.41
C GLY A 24 19.96 -5.77 -45.91
N MET A 25 18.98 -6.11 -45.07
CA MET A 25 18.80 -7.45 -44.54
C MET A 25 18.32 -8.44 -45.59
N ARG A 26 17.35 -8.03 -46.42
CA ARG A 26 16.83 -8.85 -47.53
C ARG A 26 17.95 -9.30 -48.46
N ARG A 27 18.80 -8.36 -48.89
CA ARG A 27 19.93 -8.64 -49.77
C ARG A 27 21.06 -9.39 -49.06
N GLY A 28 21.37 -9.00 -47.82
CA GLY A 28 22.48 -9.58 -47.06
C GLY A 28 22.27 -11.04 -46.66
N LEU A 29 21.02 -11.45 -46.46
CA LEU A 29 20.65 -12.82 -46.10
C LEU A 29 20.09 -13.61 -47.29
N ASP A 30 19.90 -12.98 -48.45
CA ASP A 30 19.11 -13.51 -49.58
C ASP A 30 17.74 -14.03 -49.13
N ALA A 31 17.09 -13.26 -48.26
CA ALA A 31 15.83 -13.63 -47.61
C ALA A 31 14.62 -13.15 -48.42
N SER A 32 13.50 -13.86 -48.28
CA SER A 32 12.22 -13.38 -48.82
C SER A 32 11.75 -12.12 -48.05
N PRO A 33 10.95 -11.23 -48.68
CA PRO A 33 10.40 -10.06 -48.01
C PRO A 33 9.64 -10.39 -46.72
N THR A 34 8.91 -11.51 -46.71
CA THR A 34 8.16 -12.00 -45.55
C THR A 34 9.07 -12.46 -44.42
N ALA A 35 10.15 -13.17 -44.73
CA ALA A 35 11.15 -13.58 -43.75
C ALA A 35 11.86 -12.37 -43.15
N THR A 36 12.27 -11.41 -43.97
CA THR A 36 12.91 -10.16 -43.52
C THR A 36 12.00 -9.37 -42.57
N ALA A 37 10.73 -9.17 -42.92
CA ALA A 37 9.77 -8.48 -42.05
C ALA A 37 9.53 -9.24 -40.73
N SER A 38 9.53 -10.58 -40.77
CA SER A 38 9.39 -11.41 -39.59
C SER A 38 10.60 -11.28 -38.67
N PHE A 39 11.82 -11.33 -39.21
CA PHE A 39 13.05 -11.20 -38.43
C PHE A 39 13.19 -9.82 -37.80
N LEU A 40 12.91 -8.74 -38.52
CA LEU A 40 12.97 -7.38 -37.96
C LEU A 40 11.96 -7.19 -36.83
N ARG A 41 10.70 -7.61 -37.02
CA ARG A 41 9.68 -7.54 -35.95
C ARG A 41 10.08 -8.33 -34.71
N ARG A 42 10.68 -9.51 -34.91
CA ARG A 42 11.14 -10.35 -33.81
C ARG A 42 12.34 -9.72 -33.09
N MET A 43 13.31 -9.17 -33.83
CA MET A 43 14.46 -8.46 -33.24
C MET A 43 14.04 -7.22 -32.45
N GLU A 44 13.01 -6.51 -32.91
CA GLU A 44 12.44 -5.35 -32.20
C GLU A 44 11.71 -5.79 -30.93
N ALA A 45 10.90 -6.86 -30.99
CA ALA A 45 10.23 -7.44 -29.83
C ALA A 45 11.21 -7.98 -28.79
N ASP A 46 12.32 -8.58 -29.24
CA ASP A 46 13.41 -9.06 -28.39
C ASP A 46 14.31 -7.92 -27.87
N GLY A 47 14.06 -6.66 -28.29
CA GLY A 47 14.82 -5.48 -27.86
C GLY A 47 16.26 -5.43 -28.39
N LEU A 48 16.57 -6.18 -29.46
CA LEU A 48 17.90 -6.18 -30.09
C LEU A 48 18.10 -4.96 -30.98
N ILE A 49 17.03 -4.48 -31.60
CA ILE A 49 17.00 -3.27 -32.43
C ILE A 49 15.90 -2.33 -31.96
N GLY A 50 16.08 -1.04 -32.19
CA GLY A 50 15.06 -0.03 -31.92
C GLY A 50 14.02 0.08 -33.02
N PRO A 51 12.98 0.90 -32.80
CA PRO A 51 11.96 1.16 -33.80
C PRO A 51 12.57 1.77 -35.06
N ALA A 52 11.93 1.52 -36.21
CA ALA A 52 12.35 2.09 -37.47
C ALA A 52 12.33 3.62 -37.39
N GLY A 53 13.45 4.24 -37.75
CA GLY A 53 13.52 5.69 -37.95
C GLY A 53 12.78 6.13 -39.21
N PRO A 54 12.72 7.45 -39.46
CA PRO A 54 12.07 8.01 -40.66
C PRO A 54 12.67 7.47 -41.98
N ASP A 55 13.94 7.09 -41.97
CA ASP A 55 14.64 6.52 -43.13
C ASP A 55 14.45 4.99 -43.27
N GLY A 56 13.62 4.37 -42.42
CA GLY A 56 13.40 2.93 -42.39
C GLY A 56 14.57 2.12 -41.80
N ALA A 57 15.54 2.80 -41.18
CA ALA A 57 16.66 2.18 -40.47
C ALA A 57 16.31 1.89 -39.01
N HIS A 58 16.55 0.66 -38.59
CA HIS A 58 16.45 0.21 -37.20
C HIS A 58 17.83 0.32 -36.55
N PRO A 59 18.00 1.10 -35.47
CA PRO A 59 19.28 1.18 -34.76
C PRO A 59 19.52 -0.11 -33.96
N VAL A 60 20.73 -0.67 -34.02
CA VAL A 60 21.10 -1.83 -33.19
C VAL A 60 21.35 -1.36 -31.76
N LEU A 61 20.65 -1.94 -30.80
CA LEU A 61 20.69 -1.50 -29.41
C LEU A 61 21.84 -2.18 -28.66
N GLY A 62 22.77 -1.39 -28.13
CA GLY A 62 23.82 -1.87 -27.22
C GLY A 62 23.28 -2.28 -25.84
N SER A 63 24.05 -3.08 -25.11
CA SER A 63 23.68 -3.68 -23.80
C SER A 63 23.09 -2.68 -22.80
N ARG A 64 23.63 -1.45 -22.70
CA ARG A 64 23.08 -0.41 -21.81
C ARG A 64 21.70 0.08 -22.21
N ARG A 65 21.43 0.34 -23.50
CA ARG A 65 20.11 0.80 -23.96
C ARG A 65 19.04 -0.28 -23.82
N ARG A 66 19.42 -1.55 -23.99
CA ARG A 66 18.51 -2.70 -23.76
C ARG A 66 18.05 -2.76 -22.30
N ALA A 67 18.96 -2.57 -21.35
CA ALA A 67 18.61 -2.51 -19.93
C ALA A 67 17.65 -1.34 -19.61
N SER A 68 17.83 -0.18 -20.25
CA SER A 68 16.94 0.98 -20.06
C SER A 68 15.52 0.72 -20.56
N LEU A 69 15.36 0.02 -21.69
CA LEU A 69 14.05 -0.32 -22.25
C LEU A 69 13.32 -1.37 -21.42
N HIS A 70 14.03 -2.37 -20.88
CA HIS A 70 13.43 -3.31 -19.93
C HIS A 70 13.02 -2.63 -18.62
N ALA A 71 13.84 -1.73 -18.08
CA ALA A 71 13.48 -0.97 -16.88
C ALA A 71 12.21 -0.13 -17.07
N ALA A 72 12.01 0.47 -18.26
CA ALA A 72 10.79 1.21 -18.58
C ALA A 72 9.54 0.33 -18.71
N GLN A 73 9.71 -0.96 -19.06
CA GLN A 73 8.61 -1.93 -19.12
C GLN A 73 8.19 -2.43 -17.74
N ASP A 74 9.11 -2.42 -16.75
CA ASP A 74 8.84 -2.87 -15.38
C ASP A 74 8.20 -1.79 -14.48
N GLU A 75 8.32 -0.52 -14.86
CA GLU A 75 7.77 0.63 -14.14
C GLU A 75 6.26 0.52 -13.78
N PRO A 76 5.35 0.07 -14.67
CA PRO A 76 3.95 -0.16 -14.30
C PRO A 76 3.76 -1.28 -13.27
N ALA A 77 4.58 -2.32 -13.30
CA ALA A 77 4.51 -3.42 -12.34
C ALA A 77 4.98 -2.98 -10.94
N ILE A 78 6.03 -2.16 -10.88
CA ILE A 78 6.53 -1.54 -9.65
C ILE A 78 5.44 -0.62 -9.06
N ALA A 79 4.84 0.23 -9.88
CA ALA A 79 3.77 1.13 -9.44
C ALA A 79 2.54 0.35 -8.93
N ALA A 80 2.17 -0.75 -9.57
CA ALA A 80 1.07 -1.61 -9.11
C ALA A 80 1.38 -2.24 -7.73
N ARG A 81 2.61 -2.72 -7.53
CA ARG A 81 3.05 -3.29 -6.25
C ARG A 81 3.04 -2.25 -5.13
N LEU A 82 3.55 -1.04 -5.37
CA LEU A 82 3.54 0.05 -4.39
C LEU A 82 2.12 0.46 -3.98
N ARG A 83 1.17 0.48 -4.94
CA ARG A 83 -0.25 0.74 -4.63
C ARG A 83 -0.85 -0.36 -3.75
N ALA A 84 -0.53 -1.63 -4.02
CA ALA A 84 -1.00 -2.75 -3.19
C ALA A 84 -0.41 -2.68 -1.77
N GLU A 85 0.87 -2.35 -1.63
CA GLU A 85 1.52 -2.17 -0.33
C GLU A 85 0.90 -1.01 0.46
N LEU A 86 0.60 0.12 -0.19
CA LEU A 86 -0.10 1.25 0.42
C LEU A 86 -1.49 0.85 0.92
N GLN A 87 -2.29 0.16 0.09
CA GLN A 87 -3.62 -0.31 0.50
C GLN A 87 -3.55 -1.27 1.70
N ALA A 88 -2.58 -2.19 1.71
CA ALA A 88 -2.36 -3.10 2.82
C ALA A 88 -1.90 -2.36 4.10
N ALA A 89 -1.16 -1.26 3.98
CA ALA A 89 -0.79 -0.42 5.11
C ALA A 89 -2.01 0.32 5.67
N LEU A 90 -2.85 0.91 4.81
CA LEU A 90 -4.08 1.60 5.23
C LEU A 90 -5.04 0.67 5.97
N GLN A 91 -5.30 -0.52 5.44
CA GLN A 91 -6.16 -1.51 6.12
C GLN A 91 -5.61 -1.93 7.49
N ARG A 92 -4.29 -2.00 7.65
CA ARG A 92 -3.67 -2.30 8.95
C ARG A 92 -3.84 -1.14 9.93
N ALA A 93 -3.72 0.10 9.47
CA ALA A 93 -3.94 1.30 10.28
C ALA A 93 -5.40 1.37 10.78
N GLU A 94 -6.38 1.20 9.89
CA GLU A 94 -7.81 1.18 10.26
C GLU A 94 -8.13 0.11 11.31
N ARG A 95 -7.55 -1.09 11.17
CA ARG A 95 -7.72 -2.17 12.17
C ARG A 95 -7.07 -1.82 13.50
N ALA A 96 -5.92 -1.15 13.50
CA ALA A 96 -5.26 -0.71 14.72
C ALA A 96 -6.08 0.37 15.43
N GLU A 97 -6.64 1.34 14.69
CA GLU A 97 -7.54 2.36 15.22
C GLU A 97 -8.81 1.74 15.82
N ALA A 98 -9.44 0.79 15.13
CA ALA A 98 -10.62 0.08 15.65
C ALA A 98 -10.33 -0.67 16.96
N ARG A 99 -9.14 -1.29 17.07
CA ARG A 99 -8.68 -1.93 18.31
C ARG A 99 -8.47 -0.92 19.43
N LEU A 100 -7.85 0.23 19.12
CA LEU A 100 -7.66 1.29 20.09
C LEU A 100 -9.01 1.84 20.60
N ALA A 101 -9.95 2.07 19.69
CA ALA A 101 -11.31 2.50 20.03
C ALA A 101 -12.05 1.47 20.91
N ALA A 102 -11.85 0.17 20.66
CA ALA A 102 -12.41 -0.89 21.50
C ALA A 102 -11.80 -0.90 22.92
N LEU A 103 -10.53 -0.51 23.07
CA LEU A 103 -9.87 -0.39 24.37
C LEU A 103 -10.29 0.86 25.15
N THR A 104 -10.64 1.96 24.46
CA THR A 104 -11.09 3.21 25.09
C THR A 104 -12.59 3.26 25.37
N ALA A 105 -13.41 2.49 24.65
CA ALA A 105 -14.86 2.42 24.89
C ALA A 105 -15.25 2.03 26.34
N PRO A 106 -14.59 1.06 27.00
CA PRO A 106 -14.79 0.80 28.43
C PRO A 106 -14.50 2.02 29.31
N GLN A 107 -13.43 2.77 29.03
CA GLN A 107 -13.05 3.96 29.80
C GLN A 107 -14.09 5.08 29.64
N ALA A 108 -14.63 5.28 28.43
CA ALA A 108 -15.73 6.22 28.19
C ALA A 108 -17.02 5.81 28.93
N ARG A 109 -17.33 4.51 29.00
CA ARG A 109 -18.44 3.97 29.79
C ARG A 109 -18.24 4.20 31.29
N LEU A 110 -17.03 3.95 31.81
CA LEU A 110 -16.68 4.23 33.21
C LEU A 110 -16.78 5.72 33.54
N GLY A 111 -16.35 6.61 32.64
CA GLY A 111 -16.53 8.05 32.81
C GLY A 111 -17.99 8.48 32.85
N THR A 112 -18.87 7.83 32.08
CA THR A 112 -20.31 8.07 32.13
C THR A 112 -20.94 7.56 33.43
N LEU A 113 -20.58 6.36 33.87
CA LEU A 113 -21.04 5.81 35.16
C LEU A 113 -20.57 6.67 36.33
N ARG A 114 -19.32 7.15 36.31
CA ARG A 114 -18.79 8.10 37.29
C ARG A 114 -19.66 9.36 37.36
N ARG A 115 -19.99 9.98 36.22
CA ARG A 115 -20.84 11.20 36.20
C ARG A 115 -22.25 10.94 36.75
N LEU A 116 -22.84 9.80 36.42
CA LEU A 116 -24.16 9.41 36.96
C LEU A 116 -24.09 9.23 38.47
N LEU A 117 -23.13 8.44 38.97
CA LEU A 117 -22.95 8.21 40.41
C LEU A 117 -22.62 9.51 41.16
N ALA A 118 -21.80 10.39 40.58
CA ALA A 118 -21.50 11.69 41.17
C ALA A 118 -22.79 12.50 41.38
N ARG A 119 -23.67 12.52 40.36
CA ARG A 119 -24.93 13.25 40.41
C ARG A 119 -25.91 12.67 41.43
N GLU A 120 -26.04 11.35 41.51
CA GLU A 120 -26.99 10.72 42.45
C GLU A 120 -26.52 10.82 43.91
N LEU A 121 -25.21 10.81 44.15
CA LEU A 121 -24.62 10.86 45.49
C LEU A 121 -24.26 12.27 45.97
N HIS A 122 -24.36 13.29 45.10
CA HIS A 122 -23.93 14.65 45.44
C HIS A 122 -24.79 15.23 46.59
N PRO A 123 -24.20 15.96 47.55
CA PRO A 123 -24.95 16.64 48.61
C PRO A 123 -25.95 17.68 48.07
N ASP A 124 -25.69 18.28 46.91
CA ASP A 124 -26.61 19.24 46.28
C ASP A 124 -27.92 18.58 45.80
N THR A 125 -27.90 17.28 45.53
CA THR A 125 -29.08 16.50 45.17
C THR A 125 -30.05 16.41 46.35
N ALA A 126 -29.53 16.37 47.58
CA ALA A 126 -30.31 16.44 48.81
C ALA A 126 -30.69 17.88 49.20
N ALA A 127 -29.90 18.89 48.81
CA ALA A 127 -30.20 20.29 49.06
C ALA A 127 -31.49 20.77 48.37
N LEU A 128 -31.90 20.11 47.27
CA LEU A 128 -33.19 20.33 46.60
C LEU A 128 -34.41 19.98 47.48
N ALA A 129 -34.22 19.24 48.57
CA ALA A 129 -35.28 18.86 49.51
C ALA A 129 -35.37 19.79 50.75
N GLU A 130 -34.57 20.86 50.82
CA GLU A 130 -34.54 21.87 51.91
C GLU A 130 -34.35 21.32 53.34
N ASP A 131 -33.83 20.09 53.48
CA ASP A 131 -33.57 19.46 54.78
C ASP A 131 -32.06 19.47 55.10
N PRO A 132 -31.61 20.29 56.08
CA PRO A 132 -30.20 20.41 56.43
C PRO A 132 -29.63 19.13 57.08
N ALA A 133 -30.45 18.34 57.78
CA ALA A 133 -30.00 17.07 58.37
C ALA A 133 -29.76 16.02 57.26
N ARG A 134 -30.64 16.01 56.25
CA ARG A 134 -30.49 15.16 55.06
C ARG A 134 -29.28 15.58 54.21
N GLN A 135 -29.03 16.88 54.07
CA GLN A 135 -27.85 17.40 53.37
C GLN A 135 -26.55 16.98 54.08
N ALA A 136 -26.49 17.07 55.41
CA ALA A 136 -25.35 16.61 56.20
C ALA A 136 -25.12 15.09 56.06
N ALA A 137 -26.19 14.30 56.07
CA ALA A 137 -26.10 12.85 55.85
C ALA A 137 -25.54 12.51 54.46
N TYR A 138 -26.00 13.17 53.40
CA TYR A 138 -25.47 12.97 52.04
C TYR A 138 -24.00 13.41 51.92
N ALA A 139 -23.60 14.50 52.58
CA ALA A 139 -22.21 14.93 52.59
C ALA A 139 -21.28 13.88 53.24
N GLU A 140 -21.68 13.26 54.35
CA GLU A 140 -20.90 12.20 55.00
C GLU A 140 -20.88 10.89 54.20
N ILE A 141 -22.02 10.52 53.60
CA ILE A 141 -22.10 9.38 52.68
C ILE A 141 -21.17 9.60 51.47
N PHE A 142 -21.20 10.79 50.87
CA PHE A 142 -20.34 11.13 49.74
C PHE A 142 -18.87 11.05 50.13
N LYS A 143 -18.44 11.68 51.24
CA LYS A 143 -17.05 11.61 51.72
C LYS A 143 -16.57 10.17 51.96
N THR A 144 -17.45 9.29 52.44
CA THR A 144 -17.09 7.91 52.79
C THR A 144 -17.08 6.97 51.58
N LEU A 145 -18.09 7.06 50.72
CA LEU A 145 -18.29 6.12 49.61
C LEU A 145 -17.59 6.57 48.33
N TRP A 146 -17.49 7.87 48.07
CA TRP A 146 -16.93 8.38 46.81
C TRP A 146 -15.46 7.95 46.58
N PRO A 147 -14.55 8.02 47.56
CA PRO A 147 -13.17 7.57 47.38
C PRO A 147 -13.06 6.06 47.05
N ARG A 148 -13.96 5.24 47.62
CA ARG A 148 -14.01 3.79 47.35
C ARG A 148 -14.50 3.53 45.92
N ILE A 149 -15.52 4.26 45.48
CA ILE A 149 -16.01 4.21 44.09
C ILE A 149 -14.91 4.65 43.12
N GLU A 150 -14.17 5.73 43.42
CA GLU A 150 -13.05 6.18 42.59
C GLU A 150 -11.93 5.13 42.49
N ALA A 151 -11.59 4.46 43.59
CA ALA A 151 -10.59 3.39 43.59
C ALA A 151 -11.00 2.21 42.71
N VAL A 152 -12.26 1.76 42.81
CA VAL A 152 -12.80 0.68 41.96
C VAL A 152 -12.81 1.09 40.49
N LEU A 153 -13.23 2.32 40.17
CA LEU A 153 -13.24 2.83 38.80
C LEU A 153 -11.83 3.05 38.22
N ALA A 154 -10.84 3.30 39.06
CA ALA A 154 -9.42 3.36 38.69
C ALA A 154 -8.78 1.96 38.51
N GLY A 155 -9.52 0.88 38.75
CA GLY A 155 -9.02 -0.50 38.64
C GLY A 155 -8.16 -0.93 39.83
N MET A 156 -8.15 -0.17 40.93
CA MET A 156 -7.49 -0.59 42.16
C MET A 156 -8.42 -1.56 42.92
N ARG A 157 -7.91 -2.75 43.25
CA ARG A 157 -8.63 -3.64 44.17
C ARG A 157 -8.65 -2.95 45.54
N LEU A 158 -9.84 -2.65 46.04
CA LEU A 158 -10.02 -2.29 47.43
C LEU A 158 -9.67 -3.53 48.26
N GLU A 159 -8.54 -3.51 48.95
CA GLU A 159 -8.31 -4.45 50.05
C GLU A 159 -9.34 -4.08 51.13
N GLU A 160 -10.29 -4.98 51.35
CA GLU A 160 -11.22 -4.88 52.48
C GLU A 160 -10.43 -5.06 53.79
N PRO A 161 -10.67 -4.25 54.83
CA PRO A 161 -10.23 -4.56 56.18
C PRO A 161 -11.01 -5.73 56.78
#